data_AF-A0A6B3FPR1-F1
#
_entry.id   AF-A0A6B3FPR1-F1
#
_cell.length_a   1.000
_cell.length_b   1.000
_cell.length_c   1.000
_cell.angle_alpha   90.00
_cell.angle_beta   90.00
_cell.angle_gamma   90.00
#
_symmetry.space_group_name_H-M   'P 1'
#
loop_
_entity.id
_entity.type
_entity.pdbx_description
1 polymer ?
#
loop_
_entity_poly.entity_id
_entity_poly.type
_entity_poly.pdbx_seq_one_letter_code
_entity_poly.pdbx_strand_id
1 'polypeptide(L)' 'AGGVTSSGLPRRVPRANLVEGAAEQSPQGGPQVSRAPEDVRGRLSRLRNGVARGRTAGGDTNGTNGRGS' A
#
# COMPACT_ATOMS: atom_id res chain seq x y z
N ALA A 1 18.09 23.21 28.16
CA ALA A 1 17.93 24.08 26.96
C ALA A 1 18.12 23.21 25.72
N GLY A 2 17.19 23.29 24.76
CA GLY A 2 17.12 22.40 23.59
C GLY A 2 18.34 22.53 22.70
N GLY A 3 19.08 21.42 22.55
CA GLY A 3 20.24 21.36 21.66
C GLY A 3 19.81 21.42 20.20
N VAL A 4 20.73 21.82 19.33
CA VAL A 4 20.57 21.74 17.87
C VAL A 4 21.24 20.48 17.33
N THR A 5 20.82 20.01 16.16
CA THR A 5 21.51 18.97 15.39
C THR A 5 22.76 19.55 14.71
N SER A 6 23.66 18.72 14.18
CA SER A 6 24.88 19.22 13.51
C SER A 6 24.60 20.14 12.31
N SER A 7 23.39 20.11 11.76
CA SER A 7 22.92 20.99 10.68
C SER A 7 22.23 22.26 11.17
N GLY A 8 22.17 22.50 12.49
CA GLY A 8 21.56 23.69 13.08
C GLY A 8 20.05 23.60 13.31
N LEU A 9 19.40 22.48 12.95
CA LEU A 9 17.96 22.31 13.22
C LEU A 9 17.71 22.01 14.71
N PRO A 10 16.64 22.56 15.31
CA PRO A 10 16.27 22.28 16.70
C PRO A 10 16.09 20.78 16.95
N ARG A 11 16.73 20.23 17.99
CA ARG A 11 16.51 18.82 18.38
C ARG A 11 15.09 18.67 18.90
N ARG A 12 14.39 17.69 18.35
CA ARG A 12 13.11 17.24 18.89
C ARG A 12 13.34 16.65 20.28
N VAL A 13 12.50 17.00 21.25
CA VAL A 13 12.45 16.34 22.54
C VAL A 13 11.59 15.09 22.38
N PRO A 14 12.13 13.87 22.54
CA PRO A 14 11.31 12.67 22.51
C PRO A 14 10.36 12.70 23.72
N ARG A 15 9.05 12.75 23.48
CA ARG A 15 8.02 12.71 24.54
C ARG A 15 7.06 11.55 24.29
N ALA A 16 7.51 10.33 24.51
CA ALA A 16 6.72 9.18 24.96
C ALA A 16 7.57 7.90 24.91
N ASN A 17 7.32 6.99 25.85
CA ASN A 17 7.60 5.57 25.66
C ASN A 17 6.43 5.00 24.86
N LEU A 18 6.63 4.79 23.56
CA LEU A 18 5.61 4.23 22.68
C LEU A 18 5.38 2.77 23.07
N VAL A 19 4.23 2.51 23.68
CA VAL A 19 3.70 1.16 23.90
C VAL A 19 3.19 0.64 22.56
N GLU A 20 3.43 -0.64 22.24
CA GLU A 20 2.90 -1.28 21.03
C GLU A 20 1.38 -1.03 20.93
N GLY A 21 0.96 -0.40 19.82
CA GLY A 21 -0.45 -0.02 19.57
C GLY A 21 -0.76 1.48 19.70
N ALA A 22 0.14 2.32 20.21
CA ALA A 22 -0.08 3.77 20.39
C ALA A 22 0.19 4.64 19.13
N ALA A 23 0.38 4.02 17.96
CA ALA A 23 0.50 4.77 16.72
C ALA A 23 -0.90 5.27 16.31
N GLU A 24 -1.16 6.56 16.55
CA GLU A 24 -2.32 7.26 15.96
C GLU A 24 -2.36 6.93 14.46
N GLN A 25 -3.46 6.32 14.01
CA GLN A 25 -3.69 6.11 12.59
C GLN A 25 -3.78 7.49 11.96
N SER A 26 -2.67 7.97 11.40
CA SER A 26 -2.68 9.18 10.59
C SER A 26 -3.76 8.97 9.53
N PRO A 27 -4.81 9.81 9.44
CA PRO A 27 -5.73 9.77 8.33
C PRO A 27 -4.95 10.26 7.12
N GLN A 28 -4.15 9.37 6.55
CA GLN A 28 -3.46 9.57 5.28
C GLN A 28 -4.57 9.78 4.27
N GLY A 29 -4.77 11.04 3.89
CA GLY A 29 -5.83 11.52 3.02
C GLY A 29 -5.93 10.62 1.80
N GLY A 30 -6.96 9.79 1.80
CA GLY A 30 -7.17 8.69 0.88
C GLY A 30 -8.39 7.91 1.35
N PRO A 31 -9.10 7.22 0.44
CA PRO A 31 -10.29 6.47 0.82
C PRO A 31 -9.93 5.50 1.94
N GLN A 32 -10.65 5.64 3.07
CA GLN A 32 -10.48 4.77 4.23
C GLN A 32 -10.72 3.33 3.77
N VAL A 33 -9.64 2.56 3.75
CA VAL A 33 -9.68 1.16 3.38
C VAL A 33 -10.15 0.39 4.60
N SER A 34 -11.38 -0.15 4.54
CA SER A 34 -11.83 -1.12 5.55
C SER A 34 -10.84 -2.29 5.60
N ARG A 35 -10.42 -2.62 6.83
CA ARG A 35 -9.54 -3.75 7.13
C ARG A 35 -10.32 -4.94 7.69
N ALA A 36 -11.65 -4.86 7.65
CA ALA A 36 -12.48 -5.95 8.10
C ALA A 36 -12.27 -7.20 7.21
N PRO A 37 -12.24 -8.42 7.78
CA PRO A 37 -11.81 -9.62 7.06
C PRO A 37 -12.58 -9.87 5.76
N GLU A 38 -13.90 -9.69 5.77
CA GLU A 38 -14.80 -9.83 4.63
C GLU A 38 -14.49 -8.84 3.50
N ASP A 39 -14.19 -7.58 3.83
CA ASP A 39 -13.86 -6.55 2.85
C ASP A 39 -12.51 -6.81 2.19
N VAL A 40 -11.53 -7.29 2.96
CA VAL A 40 -10.21 -7.68 2.43
C VAL A 40 -10.36 -8.88 1.49
N ARG A 41 -11.14 -9.89 1.88
CA ARG A 41 -11.44 -11.06 1.03
C ARG A 41 -12.10 -10.64 -0.28
N GLY A 42 -13.14 -9.82 -0.22
CA GLY A 42 -13.86 -9.34 -1.40
C GLY A 42 -12.94 -8.58 -2.36
N ARG A 43 -12.09 -7.69 -1.82
CA ARG A 43 -11.10 -6.94 -2.62
C ARG A 43 -10.06 -7.83 -3.26
N LEU A 44 -9.50 -8.79 -2.51
CA LEU A 44 -8.49 -9.71 -3.05
C LEU A 44 -9.06 -10.60 -4.15
N SER A 45 -10.32 -11.04 -4.02
CA SER A 45 -11.02 -11.79 -5.07
C SER A 45 -11.17 -10.97 -6.35
N ARG A 46 -11.64 -9.71 -6.26
CA ARG A 46 -11.74 -8.79 -7.41
C ARG A 46 -10.39 -8.55 -8.07
N LEU A 47 -9.34 -8.33 -7.27
CA LEU A 47 -7.98 -8.13 -7.76
C LEU A 47 -7.49 -9.37 -8.53
N ARG A 48 -7.63 -10.57 -7.95
CA ARG A 48 -7.21 -11.82 -8.59
C ARG A 48 -7.92 -12.03 -9.92
N ASN A 49 -9.23 -11.81 -9.96
CA ASN A 49 -10.02 -11.94 -11.19
C ASN A 49 -9.58 -10.94 -12.26
N GLY A 50 -9.31 -9.68 -11.88
CA GLY A 50 -8.81 -8.65 -12.77
C GLY A 50 -7.41 -8.97 -13.31
N VAL A 51 -6.48 -9.40 -12.45
CA VAL A 51 -5.12 -9.79 -12.83
C VAL A 51 -5.13 -11.00 -13.76
N ALA A 52 -5.96 -12.01 -13.46
CA ALA A 52 -6.12 -13.17 -14.31
C ALA A 52 -6.60 -12.76 -15.72
N ARG A 53 -7.65 -11.94 -15.78
CA ARG A 53 -8.17 -11.40 -17.05
C ARG A 53 -7.13 -10.56 -17.81
N GLY A 54 -6.34 -9.75 -17.10
CA GLY A 54 -5.26 -8.96 -17.72
C GLY A 54 -4.19 -9.85 -18.35
N ARG A 55 -3.82 -10.95 -17.67
CA ARG A 55 -2.87 -11.93 -18.23
C ARG A 55 -3.44 -12.71 -19.41
N THR A 56 -4.70 -13.12 -19.37
CA THR A 56 -5.32 -13.81 -20.52
C THR A 56 -5.40 -12.86 -21.71
N ALA A 57 -5.93 -11.64 -21.53
CA ALA A 57 -6.05 -10.67 -22.61
C ALA A 57 -4.69 -10.25 -23.22
N GLY A 58 -3.64 -10.12 -22.41
CA GLY A 58 -2.27 -9.87 -22.89
C GLY A 58 -1.56 -11.11 -23.47
N GLY A 59 -2.00 -12.31 -23.11
CA GLY A 59 -1.52 -13.57 -23.68
C GLY A 59 -2.17 -13.88 -25.03
N ASP A 60 -3.44 -13.55 -25.20
CA ASP A 60 -4.19 -13.73 -26.45
C ASP A 60 -3.60 -12.85 -27.57
N THR A 61 -3.14 -11.63 -27.26
CA THR A 61 -2.44 -10.77 -28.25
C THR A 61 -1.06 -11.31 -28.64
N ASN A 62 -0.31 -11.93 -27.71
CA ASN A 62 0.98 -12.55 -28.01
C ASN A 62 0.84 -13.88 -28.79
N GLY A 63 -0.23 -14.65 -28.54
CA GLY A 63 -0.50 -15.92 -29.23
C GLY A 63 -1.03 -15.75 -30.66
N THR A 64 -1.66 -14.62 -30.96
CA THR A 64 -2.23 -14.34 -32.30
C THR A 64 -1.19 -13.81 -33.29
N ASN A 65 -0.13 -13.13 -32.81
CA ASN A 65 0.97 -12.64 -33.66
C ASN A 65 2.04 -13.70 -34.01
N GLY A 66 1.94 -14.92 -33.46
CA GLY A 66 2.93 -15.99 -33.63
C GLY A 66 2.50 -17.20 -34.46
N ARG A 67 1.34 -17.16 -35.13
CA ARG A 67 0.87 -18.23 -36.02
C ARG A 67 0.47 -17.69 -37.39
N GLY A 68 1.47 -17.28 -38.14
CA GLY A 68 1.40 -17.09 -39.58
C GLY A 68 2.68 -17.65 -40.19
N SER A 69 2.68 -18.94 -40.50
CA SER A 69 3.57 -19.58 -41.47
C SER A 69 2.70 -20.13 -42.59
#